data_AF-A0A6V8P870-F1
#
_entry.id   AF-A0A6V8P870-F1
#
_cell.length_a   1.000
_cell.length_b   1.000
_cell.length_c   1.000
_cell.angle_alpha   90.00
_cell.angle_beta   90.00
_cell.angle_gamma   90.00
#
_symmetry.space_group_name_H-M   'P 1'
#
loop_
_entity.id
_entity.type
_entity.pdbx_description
1 polymer ?
#
loop_
_entity_poly.entity_id
_entity_poly.type
_entity_poly.pdbx_seq_one_letter_code
_entity_poly.pdbx_strand_id
1 'polypeptide(L)'
;RRRHAEIGNHCPRRLRQMKFKLLETVVLTKDLKQYGLKRGDLGAIVEIYGSHNYEVEFVTADGHTQALVELNERDLRPVESRDIVSVRSLQATV
;
A
#
# COMPACT_ATOMS: atom_id res chain seq x y z
N ARG A 1 -41.97 21.75 -25.59
CA ARG A 1 -42.66 21.29 -24.35
C ARG A 1 -41.93 20.06 -23.82
N ARG A 2 -41.36 20.16 -22.60
CA ARG A 2 -40.92 19.12 -21.61
C ARG A 2 -40.22 17.85 -22.17
N ARG A 3 -38.88 17.76 -22.07
CA ARG A 3 -38.06 17.27 -20.92
C ARG A 3 -38.39 15.82 -20.53
N HIS A 4 -37.62 14.86 -21.07
CA HIS A 4 -37.36 13.58 -20.40
C HIS A 4 -36.03 13.72 -19.68
N ALA A 5 -36.09 13.48 -18.39
CA ALA A 5 -35.06 13.73 -17.40
C ALA A 5 -33.80 12.92 -17.66
N GLU A 6 -32.66 13.62 -17.68
CA GLU A 6 -31.40 13.04 -17.28
C GLU A 6 -31.56 12.55 -15.84
N ILE A 7 -31.45 11.24 -15.66
CA ILE A 7 -31.29 10.66 -14.33
C ILE A 7 -29.88 11.05 -13.91
N GLY A 8 -29.78 12.19 -13.24
CA GLY A 8 -28.55 12.66 -12.65
C GLY A 8 -28.01 11.57 -11.75
N ASN A 9 -26.85 11.04 -12.10
CA ASN A 9 -26.00 10.31 -11.17
C ASN A 9 -25.53 11.31 -10.11
N HIS A 10 -26.45 11.62 -9.20
CA HIS A 10 -26.18 12.28 -7.96
C HIS A 10 -25.38 11.27 -7.13
N CYS A 11 -24.06 11.38 -7.17
CA CYS A 11 -23.18 10.72 -6.21
C CYS A 11 -23.08 11.66 -5.01
N PRO A 12 -23.78 11.42 -3.89
CA PRO A 12 -23.63 12.25 -2.72
C PRO A 12 -22.46 11.73 -1.89
N ARG A 13 -21.63 12.67 -1.43
CA ARG A 13 -20.51 12.55 -0.49
C ARG A 13 -19.17 12.19 -1.13
N ARG A 14 -18.29 13.20 -1.17
CA ARG A 14 -16.83 13.03 -1.21
C ARG A 14 -16.40 12.14 -0.04
N LEU A 15 -16.42 10.83 -0.22
CA LEU A 15 -15.48 9.97 0.47
C LEU A 15 -14.11 10.46 -0.02
N ARG A 16 -13.27 10.97 0.88
CA ARG A 16 -11.84 11.08 0.59
C ARG A 16 -11.42 9.68 0.14
N GLN A 17 -11.18 9.49 -1.16
CA GLN A 17 -10.73 8.19 -1.64
C GLN A 17 -9.33 7.99 -1.07
N MET A 18 -9.21 6.98 -0.21
CA MET A 18 -7.91 6.53 0.28
C MET A 18 -7.17 5.93 -0.91
N LYS A 19 -5.89 6.26 -1.04
CA LYS A 19 -5.09 5.84 -2.20
C LYS A 19 -4.92 4.32 -2.27
N PHE A 20 -4.88 3.67 -1.12
CA PHE A 20 -4.77 2.22 -0.98
C PHE A 20 -5.86 1.66 -0.07
N LYS A 21 -6.10 0.35 -0.14
CA LYS A 21 -7.12 -0.37 0.61
C LYS A 21 -6.51 -1.37 1.59
N LEU A 22 -7.30 -1.78 2.57
CA LEU A 22 -6.92 -2.84 3.51
C LEU A 22 -6.69 -4.15 2.73
N LEU A 23 -5.65 -4.90 3.11
CA LEU A 23 -5.16 -6.11 2.46
C LEU A 23 -4.62 -5.90 1.03
N GLU A 24 -4.45 -4.65 0.59
CA GLU A 24 -3.79 -4.36 -0.68
C GLU A 24 -2.29 -4.57 -0.57
N THR A 25 -1.71 -5.22 -1.58
CA THR A 25 -0.26 -5.36 -1.71
C THR A 25 0.34 -4.08 -2.28
N VAL A 26 1.39 -3.60 -1.65
CA VAL A 26 2.07 -2.33 -1.99
C VAL A 26 3.58 -2.54 -2.06
N VAL A 27 4.26 -1.63 -2.74
CA VAL A 27 5.73 -1.66 -2.89
C VAL A 27 6.35 -0.42 -2.26
N LEU A 28 7.43 -0.61 -1.49
CA LEU A 28 8.20 0.47 -0.92
C LEU A 28 8.88 1.33 -1.99
N THR A 29 8.78 2.66 -1.86
CA THR A 29 9.45 3.62 -2.75
C THR A 29 10.81 4.10 -2.22
N LYS A 30 11.17 3.76 -0.98
CA LYS A 30 12.43 4.11 -0.32
C LYS A 30 12.99 2.96 0.52
N ASP A 31 14.28 3.04 0.83
CA ASP A 31 14.91 2.12 1.77
C ASP A 31 14.52 2.46 3.22
N LEU A 32 14.31 1.44 4.05
CA LEU A 32 14.11 1.58 5.48
C LEU A 32 15.13 0.73 6.21
N LYS A 33 16.36 1.26 6.31
CA LYS A 33 17.52 0.53 6.83
C LYS A 33 17.29 -0.04 8.23
N GLN A 34 16.56 0.66 9.09
CA GLN A 34 16.26 0.21 10.46
C GLN A 34 15.44 -1.10 10.52
N TYR A 35 14.74 -1.44 9.45
CA TYR A 35 13.95 -2.68 9.33
C TYR A 35 14.58 -3.69 8.36
N GLY A 36 15.77 -3.41 7.82
CA GLY A 36 16.40 -4.21 6.77
C GLY A 36 15.66 -4.20 5.42
N LEU A 37 14.71 -3.28 5.24
CA LEU A 37 13.88 -3.16 4.04
C LEU A 37 14.53 -2.22 3.00
N LYS A 38 14.31 -2.54 1.73
CA LYS A 38 14.81 -1.82 0.56
C LYS A 38 13.65 -1.33 -0.28
N ARG A 39 13.89 -0.25 -1.02
CA ARG A 39 13.00 0.18 -2.11
C ARG A 39 12.74 -1.00 -3.04
N GLY A 40 11.49 -1.23 -3.37
CA GLY A 40 11.06 -2.36 -4.18
C GLY A 40 10.58 -3.56 -3.37
N ASP A 41 10.81 -3.61 -2.05
CA ASP A 41 10.25 -4.69 -1.23
C ASP A 41 8.71 -4.61 -1.19
N LEU A 42 8.10 -5.79 -1.25
CA LEU A 42 6.66 -6.01 -1.29
C LEU A 42 6.12 -6.14 0.14
N GLY A 43 5.01 -5.47 0.43
CA GLY A 43 4.29 -5.59 1.70
C GLY A 43 2.78 -5.59 1.51
N ALA A 44 2.04 -5.82 2.58
CA ALA A 44 0.58 -5.80 2.59
C ALA A 44 0.06 -4.80 3.62
N ILE A 45 -0.94 -4.00 3.24
CA ILE A 45 -1.61 -3.08 4.18
C ILE A 45 -2.46 -3.90 5.14
N VAL A 46 -2.20 -3.76 6.43
CA VAL A 46 -2.90 -4.49 7.50
C VAL A 46 -3.73 -3.58 8.42
N GLU A 47 -3.50 -2.26 8.37
CA GLU A 47 -4.33 -1.25 9.05
C GLU A 47 -4.27 0.08 8.29
N ILE A 48 -5.34 0.90 8.37
CA ILE A 48 -5.38 2.24 7.77
C ILE A 48 -5.70 3.30 8.82
N TYR A 49 -4.75 4.20 9.04
CA TYR A 49 -4.89 5.32 9.96
C TYR A 49 -5.29 6.59 9.20
N GLY A 50 -6.54 7.01 9.39
CA GLY A 50 -7.07 8.23 8.79
C GLY A 50 -7.18 8.12 7.28
N SER A 51 -6.55 9.05 6.54
CA SER A 51 -6.65 9.06 5.06
C SER A 51 -5.33 8.84 4.33
N HIS A 52 -4.17 8.88 5.00
CA HIS A 52 -2.86 8.90 4.32
C HIS A 52 -1.79 8.05 5.01
N ASN A 53 -2.09 7.43 6.16
CA ASN A 53 -1.15 6.59 6.90
C ASN A 53 -1.66 5.15 6.88
N TYR A 54 -0.73 4.21 6.72
CA TYR A 54 -1.01 2.79 6.53
C TYR A 54 -0.02 2.02 7.39
N GLU A 55 -0.50 0.99 8.06
CA GLU A 55 0.37 -0.02 8.64
C GLU A 55 0.61 -1.09 7.58
N VAL A 56 1.88 -1.32 7.24
CA VAL A 56 2.27 -2.29 6.22
C VAL A 56 3.09 -3.38 6.87
N GLU A 57 2.65 -4.61 6.68
CA GLU A 57 3.40 -5.80 7.05
C GLU A 57 4.32 -6.21 5.90
N PHE A 58 5.58 -6.48 6.25
CA PHE A 58 6.58 -7.07 5.37
C PHE A 58 6.95 -8.45 5.91
N VAL A 59 6.89 -9.46 5.04
CA VAL A 59 7.17 -10.85 5.39
C VAL A 59 8.41 -11.35 4.67
N THR A 60 9.16 -12.23 5.32
CA THR A 60 10.17 -13.05 4.67
C THR A 60 9.52 -14.07 3.75
N ALA A 61 10.30 -14.63 2.81
CA ALA A 61 9.78 -15.59 1.83
C ALA A 61 9.27 -16.91 2.44
N ASP A 62 9.72 -17.26 3.65
CA ASP A 62 9.22 -18.40 4.44
C ASP A 62 8.02 -18.06 5.33
N GLY A 63 7.50 -16.82 5.25
CA GLY A 63 6.23 -16.41 5.86
C GLY A 63 6.35 -15.82 7.26
N HIS A 64 7.56 -15.51 7.76
CA HIS A 64 7.72 -14.80 9.02
C HIS A 64 7.61 -13.28 8.83
N THR A 65 6.95 -12.60 9.76
CA THR A 65 6.91 -11.14 9.76
C THR A 65 8.31 -10.57 9.99
N GLN A 66 8.83 -9.87 8.99
CA GLN A 66 10.08 -9.12 9.08
C GLN A 66 9.87 -7.78 9.78
N ALA A 67 8.78 -7.08 9.44
CA ALA A 67 8.47 -5.77 10.01
C ALA A 67 7.00 -5.41 9.87
N LEU A 68 6.53 -4.62 10.84
CA LEU A 68 5.26 -3.91 10.80
C LEU A 68 5.58 -2.41 10.87
N VAL A 69 5.25 -1.65 9.83
CA VAL A 69 5.74 -0.27 9.68
C VAL A 69 4.60 0.68 9.33
N GLU A 70 4.46 1.76 10.10
CA GLU A 70 3.60 2.89 9.74
C GLU A 70 4.27 3.70 8.61
N LEU A 71 3.57 3.80 7.48
CA LEU A 71 4.03 4.45 6.26
C LEU A 71 2.96 5.40 5.74
N ASN A 72 3.40 6.47 5.05
CA ASN A 72 2.46 7.36 4.37
C ASN A 72 2.39 7.06 2.86
N GLU A 73 1.41 7.65 2.18
CA GLU A 73 1.15 7.47 0.74
C GLU A 73 2.34 7.70 -0.21
N ARG A 74 3.35 8.46 0.21
CA ARG A 74 4.54 8.77 -0.60
C ARG A 74 5.59 7.68 -0.50
N ASP A 75 5.55 6.89 0.56
CA ASP A 75 6.45 5.77 0.81
C ASP A 75 6.02 4.49 0.06
N LEU A 76 4.84 4.53 -0.54
CA LEU A 76 4.19 3.40 -1.19
C LEU A 76 3.81 3.71 -2.64
N ARG A 77 3.94 2.69 -3.49
CA ARG A 77 3.35 2.66 -4.83
C ARG A 77 2.49 1.40 -4.99
N PRO A 78 1.46 1.43 -5.86
CA PRO A 78 0.74 0.21 -6.20
C PRO A 78 1.67 -0.79 -6.90
N VAL A 79 1.29 -2.07 -6.83
CA VAL A 79 1.88 -3.11 -7.69
C VAL A 79 1.40 -2.89 -9.12
N GLU A 80 2.33 -2.90 -10.06
CA GLU A 80 2.09 -2.67 -11.48
C GLU A 80 2.16 -3.99 -12.27
N SER A 81 1.53 -4.04 -13.45
CA SER A 81 1.55 -5.22 -14.34
C SER A 81 2.93 -5.72 -14.78
N ARG A 82 3.96 -4.89 -14.57
CA ARG A 82 5.36 -5.13 -14.97
C ARG A 82 6.23 -5.51 -13.77
N ASP A 83 5.67 -5.54 -12.56
CA ASP A 83 6.41 -5.94 -11.37
C ASP A 83 6.59 -7.46 -11.34
N ILE A 84 7.77 -7.88 -10.88
CA ILE A 84 8.08 -9.28 -10.62
C ILE A 84 8.48 -9.43 -9.16
N VAL A 85 7.92 -10.45 -8.49
CA VAL A 85 8.33 -10.80 -7.13
C VAL A 85 9.75 -11.36 -7.18
N SER A 86 10.63 -10.82 -6.34
CA SER A 86 12.03 -11.22 -6.24
C SER A 86 12.39 -11.48 -4.79
N VAL A 87 13.26 -12.47 -4.57
CA VAL A 87 13.74 -12.87 -3.24
C VAL A 87 15.18 -12.44 -3.08
N ARG A 88 15.49 -11.87 -1.90
CA ARG A 88 16.84 -11.50 -1.48
C ARG A 88 17.07 -11.94 -0.04
N SER A 89 18.31 -12.27 0.30
CA SER A 89 18.67 -12.48 1.71
C SER A 89 18.62 -11.15 2.46
N LEU A 90 18.06 -11.18 3.67
CA LEU A 90 18.20 -10.07 4.62
C LEU A 90 19.62 -10.06 5.16
N GLN A 91 20.19 -8.87 5.34
CA GLN A 91 21.44 -8.76 6.08
C GLN A 91 21.12 -8.93 7.56
N ALA A 92 21.85 -9.79 8.25
CA ALA A 92 21.79 -9.84 9.70
C ALA A 92 22.19 -8.46 10.24
N THR A 93 21.32 -7.86 11.05
CA THR A 93 21.70 -6.70 11.85
C THR A 93 22.68 -7.19 12.90
N VAL A 94 23.97 -6.83 12.76
CA VAL A 94 25.00 -7.02 13.78
C VAL A 94 24.79 -6.05 14.93
#